data_AF-A0A938CUN0-F1
#
_entry.id   AF-A0A938CUN0-F1
#
_cell.length_a   1.000
_cell.length_b   1.000
_cell.length_c   1.000
_cell.angle_alpha   90.00
_cell.angle_beta   90.00
_cell.angle_gamma   90.00
#
_symmetry.space_group_name_H-M   'P 1'
#
loop_
_entity.id
_entity.type
_entity.pdbx_description
1 polymer ?
#
loop_
_entity_poly.entity_id
_entity_poly.type
_entity_poly.pdbx_seq_one_letter_code
_entity_poly.pdbx_strand_id
1 'polypeptide(L)'
;MTARTTRQAETAQQPRQRRLLRALGALALLVALVPADLRAQDEAPRATGPSLAYEATVTGDGEPALMELLRQSSQLLSLADRPTSTLVELERRVAADIGRLGHVLEAEGFYPARIAHSIDTGVEPAAVRLVVTTGPVFVIGDAEITWRPAPPPDAAPYEPAAIGLALGAVARGRYRRG
;
A
#
# COMPACT_ATOMS: atom_id res chain seq x y z
N MET A 1 -6.67 71.32 -8.63
CA MET A 1 -7.18 70.76 -9.89
C MET A 1 -7.36 69.24 -9.67
N THR A 2 -8.26 68.79 -8.79
CA THR A 2 -9.66 68.28 -9.05
C THR A 2 -9.73 67.20 -10.14
N ALA A 3 -10.38 66.03 -10.02
CA ALA A 3 -11.15 65.34 -8.98
C ALA A 3 -11.59 63.93 -9.51
N ARG A 4 -12.06 63.03 -8.61
CA ARG A 4 -13.11 61.97 -8.74
C ARG A 4 -12.93 60.83 -9.77
N THR A 5 -12.89 59.54 -9.40
CA THR A 5 -13.97 58.65 -8.87
C THR A 5 -15.22 58.59 -9.75
N THR A 6 -15.54 57.45 -10.39
CA THR A 6 -16.89 56.80 -10.33
C THR A 6 -16.96 55.38 -10.94
N ARG A 7 -17.65 54.49 -10.20
CA ARG A 7 -18.63 53.39 -10.54
C ARG A 7 -18.25 52.23 -11.47
N GLN A 8 -18.35 50.95 -11.06
CA GLN A 8 -19.52 50.10 -10.70
C GLN A 8 -20.54 49.85 -11.84
N ALA A 9 -20.68 48.58 -12.25
CA ALA A 9 -21.93 47.81 -12.50
C ALA A 9 -21.53 46.45 -13.13
N GLU A 10 -21.64 45.28 -12.49
CA GLU A 10 -22.84 44.49 -12.11
C GLU A 10 -23.71 43.98 -13.29
N THR A 11 -23.80 42.64 -13.36
CA THR A 11 -25.00 41.85 -13.66
C THR A 11 -25.50 41.72 -15.11
N ALA A 12 -25.60 40.46 -15.58
CA ALA A 12 -26.84 39.83 -16.07
C ALA A 12 -26.52 38.58 -16.93
N GLN A 13 -26.74 37.36 -16.42
CA GLN A 13 -27.99 36.58 -16.54
C GLN A 13 -28.37 36.15 -17.97
N GLN A 14 -28.30 34.82 -18.18
CA GLN A 14 -29.04 34.09 -19.21
C GLN A 14 -30.53 34.46 -19.21
N PRO A 15 -31.21 34.36 -20.36
CA PRO A 15 -32.37 33.47 -20.35
C PRO A 15 -32.67 32.71 -21.67
N ARG A 16 -33.10 31.46 -21.47
CA ARG A 16 -34.35 30.86 -21.95
C ARG A 16 -34.63 30.78 -23.47
N GLN A 17 -34.50 29.54 -23.95
CA GLN A 17 -35.59 28.75 -24.54
C GLN A 17 -36.60 29.48 -25.46
N ARG A 18 -36.66 29.02 -26.71
CA ARG A 18 -37.91 28.82 -27.48
C ARG A 18 -37.58 27.82 -28.60
N ARG A 19 -38.19 26.62 -28.56
CA ARG A 19 -39.44 26.28 -29.27
C ARG A 19 -39.24 26.38 -30.79
N LEU A 20 -39.48 25.38 -31.65
CA LEU A 20 -40.38 24.22 -31.62
C LEU A 20 -40.26 23.50 -33.00
N LEU A 21 -40.48 22.19 -33.01
CA LEU A 21 -41.25 21.39 -34.02
C LEU A 21 -40.67 21.23 -35.45
N ARG A 22 -40.26 20.02 -35.85
CA ARG A 22 -41.02 18.87 -36.44
C ARG A 22 -41.12 18.91 -37.97
N ALA A 23 -40.52 17.91 -38.63
CA ALA A 23 -41.08 17.08 -39.72
C ALA A 23 -40.04 15.98 -40.06
N LEU A 24 -40.22 14.72 -39.64
CA LEU A 24 -40.91 13.62 -40.35
C LEU A 24 -40.40 13.36 -41.79
N GLY A 25 -39.56 12.32 -41.93
CA GLY A 25 -39.21 11.65 -43.18
C GLY A 25 -38.65 10.26 -42.84
N ALA A 26 -39.40 9.21 -43.19
CA ALA A 26 -39.25 7.85 -42.70
C ALA A 26 -38.25 6.99 -43.49
N LEU A 27 -37.82 5.91 -42.83
CA LEU A 27 -37.61 4.56 -43.38
C LEU A 27 -36.23 4.21 -44.01
N ALA A 28 -35.40 3.54 -43.21
CA ALA A 28 -34.82 2.23 -43.58
C ALA A 28 -34.28 1.51 -42.33
N LEU A 29 -35.04 0.48 -41.95
CA LEU A 29 -34.73 -0.66 -41.10
C LEU A 29 -33.25 -1.10 -41.17
N LEU A 30 -32.52 -1.11 -40.05
CA LEU A 30 -31.33 -1.95 -39.90
C LEU A 30 -31.45 -2.74 -38.58
N VAL A 31 -31.57 -4.04 -38.80
CA VAL A 31 -31.81 -5.15 -37.88
C VAL A 31 -30.86 -5.12 -36.69
N ALA A 32 -31.44 -5.30 -35.50
CA ALA A 32 -30.75 -5.62 -34.28
C ALA A 32 -30.13 -7.03 -34.34
N LEU A 33 -28.82 -7.15 -34.08
CA LEU A 33 -28.20 -8.27 -33.38
C LEU A 33 -26.72 -7.94 -33.10
N VAL A 34 -26.43 -7.14 -32.07
CA VAL A 34 -25.07 -7.16 -31.49
C VAL A 34 -25.12 -8.23 -30.41
N PRO A 35 -24.51 -9.41 -30.60
CA PRO A 35 -24.46 -10.38 -29.52
C PRO A 35 -23.64 -9.78 -28.39
N ALA A 36 -24.17 -9.93 -27.18
CA ALA A 36 -23.43 -9.74 -25.96
C ALA A 36 -22.37 -10.85 -25.87
N ASP A 37 -21.21 -10.63 -26.49
CA ASP A 37 -20.00 -11.38 -26.14
C ASP A 37 -19.49 -10.85 -24.80
N LEU A 38 -20.21 -11.27 -23.76
CA LEU A 38 -19.78 -11.23 -22.39
C LEU A 38 -18.49 -12.06 -22.29
N ARG A 39 -17.37 -11.36 -22.13
CA ARG A 39 -16.23 -11.79 -21.31
C ARG A 39 -15.94 -13.29 -21.34
N ALA A 40 -15.52 -13.82 -22.48
CA ALA A 40 -14.53 -14.88 -22.47
C ALA A 40 -13.19 -14.24 -22.09
N GLN A 41 -13.03 -13.89 -20.80
CA GLN A 41 -11.68 -13.77 -20.28
C GLN A 41 -11.09 -15.17 -20.40
N ASP A 42 -10.05 -15.30 -21.22
CA ASP A 42 -9.19 -16.47 -21.30
C ASP A 42 -9.01 -17.05 -19.90
N GLU A 43 -9.72 -18.14 -19.61
CA GLU A 43 -9.41 -18.96 -18.46
C GLU A 43 -8.10 -19.63 -18.82
N ALA A 44 -7.00 -18.97 -18.45
CA ALA A 44 -5.66 -19.50 -18.58
C ALA A 44 -5.67 -20.97 -18.12
N PRO A 45 -5.01 -21.89 -18.84
CA PRO A 45 -5.04 -23.30 -18.51
C PRO A 45 -4.80 -23.49 -17.02
N ARG A 46 -5.80 -23.98 -16.28
CA ARG A 46 -5.60 -24.34 -14.88
C ARG A 46 -4.47 -25.35 -14.87
N ALA A 47 -3.37 -25.03 -14.22
CA ALA A 47 -2.23 -25.92 -14.10
C ALA A 47 -2.76 -27.25 -13.53
N THR A 48 -2.74 -28.32 -14.33
CA THR A 48 -3.28 -29.65 -13.99
C THR A 48 -2.39 -30.41 -12.99
N GLY A 49 -1.56 -29.70 -12.23
CA GLY A 49 -0.79 -30.25 -11.12
C GLY A 49 -1.54 -30.11 -9.79
N PRO A 50 -1.11 -30.82 -8.73
CA PRO A 50 -1.60 -30.54 -7.40
C PRO A 50 -1.38 -29.05 -7.07
N SER A 51 -2.45 -28.36 -6.70
CA SER A 51 -2.41 -27.00 -6.18
C SER A 51 -2.78 -27.02 -4.70
N LEU A 52 -2.05 -26.25 -3.91
CA LEU A 52 -2.31 -26.03 -2.50
C LEU A 52 -2.84 -24.60 -2.34
N ALA A 53 -4.16 -24.48 -2.21
CA ALA A 53 -4.79 -23.23 -1.85
C ALA A 53 -4.52 -22.92 -0.37
N TYR A 54 -4.40 -21.64 -0.03
CA TYR A 54 -4.20 -21.22 1.34
C TYR A 54 -4.90 -19.90 1.62
N GLU A 55 -5.30 -19.71 2.87
CA GLU A 55 -5.68 -18.42 3.42
C GLU A 55 -4.61 -17.97 4.41
N ALA A 56 -4.28 -16.68 4.42
CA ALA A 56 -3.26 -16.12 5.29
C ALA A 56 -3.81 -14.99 6.15
N THR A 57 -3.33 -14.90 7.38
CA THR A 57 -3.69 -13.85 8.34
C THR A 57 -2.46 -13.28 9.02
N VAL A 58 -2.46 -11.96 9.25
CA VAL A 58 -1.44 -11.25 10.02
C VAL A 58 -2.12 -10.53 11.18
N THR A 59 -1.75 -10.92 12.40
CA THR A 59 -2.29 -10.41 13.67
C THR A 59 -1.15 -10.08 14.61
N GLY A 60 -1.41 -9.35 15.70
CA GLY A 60 -0.37 -8.99 16.66
C GLY A 60 -0.83 -8.00 17.72
N ASP A 61 0.09 -7.64 18.60
CA ASP A 61 -0.08 -6.72 19.74
C ASP A 61 0.22 -5.25 19.42
N GLY A 62 0.68 -4.96 18.19
CA GLY A 62 1.00 -3.61 17.75
C GLY A 62 -0.23 -2.71 17.58
N GLU A 63 0.01 -1.39 17.55
CA GLU A 63 -1.04 -0.42 17.25
C GLU A 63 -1.70 -0.68 15.88
N PRO A 64 -2.99 -0.32 15.69
CA PRO A 64 -3.72 -0.59 14.46
C PRO A 64 -3.01 -0.11 13.19
N ALA A 65 -2.35 1.05 13.24
CA ALA A 65 -1.62 1.61 12.10
C ALA A 65 -0.38 0.76 11.72
N LEU A 66 0.37 0.28 12.72
CA LEU A 66 1.50 -0.63 12.49
C LEU A 66 1.01 -1.95 11.90
N MET A 67 -0.05 -2.52 12.48
CA MET A 67 -0.60 -3.80 11.99
C MET A 67 -1.13 -3.68 10.56
N GLU A 68 -1.71 -2.54 10.19
CA GLU A 68 -2.14 -2.27 8.83
C GLU A 68 -0.96 -2.12 7.86
N LEU A 69 0.10 -1.41 8.26
CA LEU A 69 1.34 -1.32 7.48
C LEU A 69 1.94 -2.72 7.21
N LEU A 70 1.93 -3.61 8.20
CA LEU A 70 2.43 -4.98 8.04
C LEU A 70 1.56 -5.77 7.07
N ARG A 71 0.23 -5.66 7.14
CA ARG A 71 -0.67 -6.32 6.18
C ARG A 71 -0.44 -5.83 4.75
N GLN A 72 -0.32 -4.51 4.56
CA GLN A 72 -0.03 -3.91 3.25
C GLN A 72 1.36 -4.30 2.71
N SER A 73 2.31 -4.57 3.60
CA SER A 73 3.66 -4.99 3.24
C SER A 73 3.79 -6.49 2.97
N SER A 74 2.80 -7.30 3.35
CA SER A 74 2.84 -8.75 3.22
C SER A 74 2.63 -9.19 1.77
N GLN A 75 3.64 -9.85 1.20
CA GLN A 75 3.49 -10.56 -0.06
C GLN A 75 2.63 -11.81 0.09
N LEU A 76 2.72 -12.48 1.24
CA LEU A 76 1.91 -13.67 1.53
C LEU A 76 0.40 -13.37 1.41
N LEU A 77 -0.06 -12.23 1.96
CA LEU A 77 -1.44 -11.78 1.81
C LEU A 77 -1.76 -11.41 0.35
N SER A 78 -0.87 -10.68 -0.32
CA SER A 78 -1.08 -10.24 -1.71
C SER A 78 -1.15 -11.40 -2.74
N LEU A 79 -0.60 -12.57 -2.38
CA LEU A 79 -0.53 -13.76 -3.22
C LEU A 79 -1.47 -14.88 -2.75
N ALA A 80 -2.40 -14.61 -1.83
CA ALA A 80 -3.34 -15.60 -1.30
C ALA A 80 -4.18 -16.23 -2.43
N ASP A 81 -4.62 -15.42 -3.40
CA ASP A 81 -5.38 -15.88 -4.57
C ASP A 81 -4.53 -16.64 -5.61
N ARG A 82 -3.24 -16.86 -5.33
CA ARG A 82 -2.31 -17.62 -6.18
C ARG A 82 -1.85 -18.87 -5.44
N PRO A 83 -2.52 -20.03 -5.63
CA PRO A 83 -2.13 -21.29 -5.01
C PRO A 83 -0.66 -21.63 -5.24
N THR A 84 -0.06 -22.37 -4.31
CA THR A 84 1.27 -22.97 -4.51
C THR A 84 1.12 -24.35 -5.14
N SER A 85 2.21 -24.89 -5.69
CA SER A 85 2.20 -26.26 -6.22
C SER A 85 2.47 -27.30 -5.12
N THR A 86 3.11 -26.86 -4.02
CA THR A 86 3.51 -27.72 -2.91
C THR A 86 3.48 -26.98 -1.56
N LEU A 87 3.51 -27.74 -0.45
CA LEU A 87 3.71 -27.21 0.90
C LEU A 87 5.07 -26.51 1.05
N VAL A 88 6.13 -27.07 0.47
CA VAL A 88 7.49 -26.50 0.54
C VAL A 88 7.53 -25.09 -0.10
N GLU A 89 6.80 -24.88 -1.19
CA GLU A 89 6.66 -23.54 -1.79
C GLU A 89 5.91 -22.57 -0.85
N LEU A 90 4.89 -23.04 -0.14
CA LEU A 90 4.15 -22.22 0.84
C LEU A 90 5.04 -21.85 2.02
N GLU A 91 5.80 -22.80 2.58
CA GLU A 91 6.78 -22.56 3.64
C GLU A 91 7.82 -21.52 3.22
N ARG A 92 8.34 -21.62 1.99
CA ARG A 92 9.27 -20.62 1.44
C ARG A 92 8.64 -19.24 1.32
N ARG A 93 7.38 -19.14 0.90
CA ARG A 93 6.65 -17.85 0.85
C ARG A 93 6.49 -17.28 2.26
N VAL A 94 6.10 -18.09 3.23
CA VAL A 94 5.98 -17.68 4.64
C VAL A 94 7.31 -17.17 5.19
N ALA A 95 8.39 -17.92 4.99
CA ALA A 95 9.72 -17.50 5.45
C ALA A 95 10.19 -16.18 4.81
N ALA A 96 9.95 -16.00 3.51
CA ALA A 96 10.27 -14.75 2.81
C ALA A 96 9.45 -13.57 3.35
N ASP A 97 8.17 -13.80 3.67
CA ASP A 97 7.30 -12.77 4.21
C ASP A 97 7.67 -12.38 5.64
N ILE A 98 8.03 -13.36 6.48
CA ILE A 98 8.56 -13.10 7.84
C ILE A 98 9.79 -12.19 7.78
N GLY A 99 10.74 -12.45 6.87
CA GLY A 99 11.92 -11.59 6.70
C GLY A 99 11.54 -10.17 6.26
N ARG A 100 10.61 -10.04 5.31
CA ARG A 100 10.10 -8.74 4.84
C ARG A 100 9.42 -7.95 5.96
N LEU A 101 8.51 -8.58 6.71
CA LEU A 101 7.79 -7.94 7.80
C LEU A 101 8.72 -7.60 8.97
N GLY A 102 9.73 -8.43 9.22
CA GLY A 102 10.81 -8.14 10.18
C GLY A 102 11.53 -6.83 9.85
N HIS A 103 11.90 -6.60 8.59
CA HIS A 103 12.51 -5.33 8.18
C HIS A 103 11.58 -4.12 8.32
N VAL A 104 10.28 -4.30 8.12
CA VAL A 104 9.29 -3.23 8.38
C VAL A 104 9.23 -2.90 9.87
N LEU A 105 9.21 -3.92 10.74
CA LEU A 105 9.23 -3.74 12.20
C LEU A 105 10.49 -3.02 12.67
N GLU A 106 11.67 -3.41 12.17
CA GLU A 106 12.94 -2.74 12.44
C GLU A 106 12.93 -1.28 11.97
N ALA A 107 12.38 -1.01 10.79
CA ALA A 107 12.25 0.35 10.26
C ALA A 107 11.33 1.23 11.10
N GLU A 108 10.33 0.65 11.77
CA GLU A 108 9.45 1.33 12.71
C GLU A 108 9.98 1.37 14.16
N GLY A 109 11.19 0.85 14.40
CA GLY A 109 11.87 0.90 15.71
C GLY A 109 11.56 -0.28 16.65
N PHE A 110 10.91 -1.33 16.16
CA PHE A 110 10.61 -2.55 16.91
C PHE A 110 11.66 -3.64 16.68
N TYR A 111 12.91 -3.36 17.03
CA TYR A 111 14.04 -4.28 16.87
C TYR A 111 13.90 -5.65 17.56
N PRO A 112 13.29 -5.79 18.75
CA PRO A 112 13.16 -7.10 19.40
C PRO A 112 11.90 -7.85 18.95
N ALA A 113 11.17 -7.34 17.95
CA ALA A 113 9.93 -7.93 17.52
C ALA A 113 10.12 -9.36 17.02
N ARG A 114 9.10 -10.19 17.22
CA ARG A 114 9.07 -11.58 16.79
C ARG A 114 7.81 -11.85 15.99
N ILE A 115 7.94 -12.67 14.95
CA ILE A 115 6.83 -13.15 14.15
C ILE A 115 6.78 -14.67 14.29
N ALA A 116 5.79 -15.16 15.03
CA ALA A 116 5.49 -16.58 15.07
C ALA A 116 4.63 -16.95 13.85
N HIS A 117 4.77 -18.18 13.34
CA HIS A 117 3.95 -18.65 12.24
C HIS A 117 3.44 -20.08 12.46
N SER A 118 2.31 -20.40 11.82
CA SER A 118 1.78 -21.76 11.72
C SER A 118 1.12 -21.98 10.37
N ILE A 119 1.26 -23.19 9.82
CA ILE A 119 0.56 -23.65 8.63
C ILE A 119 -0.27 -24.87 9.03
N ASP A 120 -1.57 -24.84 8.78
CA ASP A 120 -2.50 -25.94 9.02
C ASP A 120 -3.03 -26.46 7.69
N THR A 121 -2.55 -27.63 7.27
CA THR A 121 -2.98 -28.33 6.06
C THR A 121 -4.11 -29.34 6.31
N GLY A 122 -4.66 -29.38 7.53
CA GLY A 122 -5.82 -30.22 7.86
C GLY A 122 -7.16 -29.58 7.47
N VAL A 123 -7.13 -28.33 7.01
CA VAL A 123 -8.27 -27.55 6.54
C VAL A 123 -8.07 -27.14 5.09
N GLU A 124 -9.18 -26.94 4.37
CA GLU A 124 -9.19 -26.52 2.95
C GLU A 124 -9.96 -25.20 2.84
N PRO A 125 -9.33 -24.10 2.38
CA PRO A 125 -7.90 -23.98 2.03
C PRO A 125 -7.00 -24.07 3.26
N ALA A 126 -5.71 -24.38 3.07
CA ALA A 126 -4.73 -24.47 4.17
C ALA A 126 -4.64 -23.13 4.92
N ALA A 127 -4.66 -23.15 6.25
CA ALA A 127 -4.65 -21.93 7.05
C ALA A 127 -3.23 -21.53 7.46
N VAL A 128 -2.82 -20.33 7.06
CA VAL A 128 -1.54 -19.72 7.44
C VAL A 128 -1.78 -18.56 8.40
N ARG A 129 -1.08 -18.58 9.54
CA ARG A 129 -1.17 -17.52 10.54
C ARG A 129 0.21 -16.96 10.83
N LEU A 130 0.35 -15.65 10.76
CA LEU A 130 1.49 -14.88 11.24
C LEU A 130 1.05 -14.06 12.46
N VAL A 131 1.72 -14.26 13.60
CA VAL A 131 1.43 -13.56 14.87
C VAL A 131 2.63 -12.73 15.27
N VAL A 132 2.44 -11.42 15.32
CA VAL A 132 3.46 -10.41 15.61
C VAL A 132 3.43 -10.06 17.09
N THR A 133 4.59 -10.14 17.73
CA THR A 133 4.85 -9.60 19.07
C THR A 133 5.89 -8.50 18.93
N THR A 134 5.48 -7.26 19.12
CA THR A 134 6.29 -6.06 18.87
C THR A 134 7.42 -5.87 19.88
N GLY A 135 7.15 -6.13 21.17
CA GLY A 135 8.08 -5.80 22.25
C GLY A 135 8.24 -4.29 22.45
N PRO A 136 9.27 -3.83 23.19
CA PRO A 136 9.48 -2.40 23.41
C PRO A 136 9.92 -1.70 22.12
N VAL A 137 9.41 -0.47 21.92
CA VAL A 137 9.89 0.44 20.88
C VAL A 137 11.21 1.08 21.31
N PHE A 138 12.17 1.15 20.40
CA PHE A 138 13.46 1.77 20.65
C PHE A 138 13.40 3.25 20.30
N VAL A 139 14.05 4.07 21.13
CA VAL A 139 14.22 5.51 20.91
C VAL A 139 15.70 5.86 20.85
N ILE A 140 16.03 6.95 20.19
CA ILE A 140 17.39 7.46 20.12
C ILE A 140 17.79 7.99 21.50
N GLY A 141 18.70 7.30 22.18
CA GLY A 141 19.18 7.69 23.52
C GLY A 141 20.32 8.70 23.49
N ASP A 142 21.24 8.56 22.53
CA ASP A 142 22.39 9.43 22.33
C ASP A 142 22.79 9.43 20.84
N ALA A 143 23.40 10.51 20.38
CA ALA A 143 23.85 10.64 18.99
C ALA A 143 25.06 11.58 18.86
N GLU A 144 26.10 11.09 18.19
CA GLU A 144 27.35 11.84 17.94
C GLU A 144 27.62 11.96 16.44
N ILE A 145 28.04 13.14 15.99
CA ILE A 145 28.47 13.38 14.61
C ILE A 145 30.00 13.50 14.56
N THR A 146 30.65 12.59 13.84
CA THR A 146 32.08 12.66 13.52
C THR A 146 32.29 12.85 12.02
N TRP A 147 33.03 13.90 11.64
CA TRP A 147 33.30 14.24 10.25
C TRP A 147 34.55 13.57 9.69
N ARG A 148 34.45 13.00 8.47
CA ARG A 148 35.59 12.45 7.73
C ARG A 148 35.48 12.75 6.22
N PRO A 149 36.46 13.44 5.60
CA PRO A 149 37.63 14.08 6.21
C PRO A 149 37.24 15.29 7.09
N ALA A 150 38.16 15.74 7.94
CA ALA A 150 38.00 16.94 8.76
C ALA A 150 38.87 18.09 8.21
N PRO A 151 38.44 19.36 8.34
CA PRO A 151 37.15 19.80 8.88
C PRO A 151 35.99 19.58 7.89
N PRO A 152 34.74 19.51 8.37
CA PRO A 152 33.58 19.43 7.48
C PRO A 152 33.38 20.72 6.65
N PRO A 153 32.60 20.66 5.56
CA PRO A 153 32.16 21.85 4.83
C PRO A 153 31.38 22.83 5.73
N ASP A 154 31.39 24.12 5.41
CA ASP A 154 30.72 25.16 6.20
C ASP A 154 29.21 24.90 6.41
N ALA A 155 28.55 24.24 5.45
CA ALA A 155 27.11 23.94 5.49
C ALA A 155 26.77 22.61 6.18
N ALA A 156 27.72 21.96 6.85
CA ALA A 156 27.52 20.64 7.42
C ALA A 156 26.71 20.69 8.74
N PRO A 157 25.76 19.76 8.97
CA PRO A 157 24.93 19.74 10.17
C PRO A 157 25.70 19.30 11.42
N TYR A 158 25.88 20.18 12.39
CA TYR A 158 26.52 19.83 13.66
C TYR A 158 25.56 19.16 14.67
N GLU A 159 24.25 19.30 14.45
CA GLU A 159 23.23 18.73 15.31
C GLU A 159 22.71 17.39 14.73
N PRO A 160 22.73 16.28 15.50
CA PRO A 160 22.14 15.00 15.08
C PRO A 160 20.69 15.12 14.61
N ALA A 161 19.91 16.00 15.25
CA ALA A 161 18.53 16.25 14.86
C ALA A 161 18.39 16.74 13.41
N ALA A 162 19.37 17.50 12.89
CA ALA A 162 19.35 18.01 11.51
C ALA A 162 19.49 16.91 10.45
N ILE A 163 19.93 15.70 10.84
CA ILE A 163 20.00 14.51 9.99
C ILE A 163 18.97 13.44 10.37
N GLY A 164 17.96 13.81 11.17
CA GLY A 164 16.88 12.92 11.58
C GLY A 164 17.19 12.05 12.80
N LEU A 165 18.26 12.35 13.54
CA LEU A 165 18.66 11.62 14.75
C LEU A 165 18.34 12.41 16.02
N ALA A 166 17.09 12.85 16.18
CA ALA A 166 16.66 13.59 17.37
C ALA A 166 16.57 12.67 18.60
N LEU A 167 17.13 13.10 19.74
CA LEU A 167 17.05 12.34 20.99
C LEU A 167 15.59 12.16 21.44
N GLY A 168 15.26 10.97 21.96
CA GLY A 168 13.92 10.57 22.37
C GLY A 168 12.96 10.26 21.21
N ALA A 169 13.32 10.55 19.95
CA ALA A 169 12.54 10.11 18.81
C ALA A 169 12.64 8.59 18.65
N VAL A 170 11.60 7.96 18.09
CA VAL A 170 11.63 6.55 17.72
C VAL A 170 12.81 6.31 16.78
N ALA A 171 13.60 5.28 17.08
CA ALA A 171 14.76 4.86 16.31
C ALA A 171 14.31 4.18 15.00
N ARG A 172 13.73 4.97 14.09
CA ARG A 172 13.27 4.48 12.80
C ARG A 172 14.45 4.25 11.85
N GLY A 173 14.54 3.06 11.29
CA GLY A 173 15.48 2.73 10.24
C GLY A 173 15.00 3.24 8.88
N ARG A 174 15.93 3.67 8.01
CA ARG A 174 15.59 3.97 6.62
C ARG A 174 15.37 2.66 5.86
N TYR A 175 14.12 2.23 5.72
CA TYR A 175 13.78 1.09 4.87
C TYR A 175 14.04 1.43 3.40
N ARG A 176 15.06 0.84 2.80
CA ARG A 176 15.31 0.93 1.36
C ARG A 176 14.52 -0.20 0.70
N ARG A 177 13.42 0.14 0.04
CA ARG A 177 12.68 -0.82 -0.80
C ARG A 177 13.64 -1.27 -1.93
N GLY A 178 14.07 -2.53 -1.88
CA GLY A 178 14.81 -3.19 -2.95
C GLY A 178 13.93 -3.50 -4.14
#